data_AF-A0A2S9FHP4-F1
#
_entry.id   AF-A0A2S9FHP4-F1
#
_cell.length_a   1.000
_cell.length_b   1.000
_cell.length_c   1.000
_cell.angle_alpha   90.00
_cell.angle_beta   90.00
_cell.angle_gamma   90.00
#
_symmetry.space_group_name_H-M   'P 1'
#
loop_
_entity.id
_entity.type
_entity.pdbx_description
1 polymer ?
#
loop_
_entity_poly.entity_id
_entity_poly.type
_entity_poly.pdbx_seq_one_letter_code
_entity_poly.pdbx_strand_id
1 'polypeptide(L)'
;SVFAISAAVTAVLSLDATVVLLTPVVLATARTLAVPARPHAYATAHLANSASLLLPVSNLTNLLAFSAAGLSFLHFAAVMSLPWVAAIVVEFVLLRWLFSKDLTVAPRRPADAEPLEVPVFALVVVGLTLVGFALTSVLGFSPAWAALAGALILGARALATRRTTVTKVATALDIPFLAFVLCLGVVVVAVMNNGLGSAMHRVLPDGDGLLALLGIAAVAALLS
;
A
#
# COMPACT_ATOMS: atom_id res chain seq x y z
N SER A 1 16.79 -11.28 -4.98
CA SER A 1 15.86 -10.83 -6.03
C SER A 1 14.38 -11.03 -5.71
N VAL A 2 14.00 -11.89 -4.75
CA VAL A 2 12.60 -12.06 -4.32
C VAL A 2 12.06 -10.85 -3.54
N PHE A 3 12.87 -10.25 -2.68
CA PHE A 3 12.50 -9.07 -1.87
C PHE A 3 12.05 -7.86 -2.71
N ALA A 4 12.81 -7.53 -3.75
CA ALA A 4 12.49 -6.41 -4.64
C ALA A 4 11.20 -6.68 -5.45
N ILE A 5 10.98 -7.92 -5.86
CA ILE A 5 9.75 -8.34 -6.57
C ILE A 5 8.55 -8.29 -5.61
N SER A 6 8.68 -8.77 -4.37
CA SER A 6 7.64 -8.63 -3.35
C SER A 6 7.34 -7.18 -3.01
N ALA A 7 8.36 -6.31 -2.89
CA ALA A 7 8.18 -4.89 -2.64
C ALA A 7 7.45 -4.21 -3.82
N ALA A 8 7.81 -4.53 -5.06
CA ALA A 8 7.15 -3.99 -6.25
C ALA A 8 5.70 -4.46 -6.38
N VAL A 9 5.42 -5.73 -6.11
CA VAL A 9 4.05 -6.29 -6.13
C VAL A 9 3.19 -5.66 -5.03
N THR A 10 3.78 -5.44 -3.85
CA THR A 10 3.08 -4.83 -2.71
C THR A 10 2.87 -3.32 -2.88
N ALA A 11 3.79 -2.63 -3.53
CA ALA A 11 3.63 -1.20 -3.81
C ALA A 11 2.41 -0.93 -4.72
N VAL A 12 2.02 -1.89 -5.55
CA VAL A 12 0.90 -1.77 -6.51
C VAL A 12 -0.42 -2.32 -5.95
N LEU A 13 -0.37 -3.26 -5.00
CA LEU A 13 -1.55 -3.82 -4.35
C LEU A 13 -1.93 -2.97 -3.13
N SER A 14 -3.23 -2.81 -2.87
CA SER A 14 -3.71 -2.18 -1.62
C SER A 14 -3.16 -2.94 -0.41
N LEU A 15 -2.79 -2.24 0.66
CA LEU A 15 -2.24 -2.82 1.89
C LEU A 15 -3.13 -3.93 2.43
N ASP A 16 -4.45 -3.72 2.49
CA ASP A 16 -5.41 -4.71 3.00
C ASP A 16 -5.43 -5.98 2.13
N ALA A 17 -5.47 -5.80 0.81
CA ALA A 17 -5.40 -6.91 -0.14
C ALA A 17 -4.06 -7.65 -0.03
N THR A 18 -2.97 -6.90 0.19
CA THR A 18 -1.63 -7.46 0.28
C THR A 18 -1.43 -8.23 1.58
N VAL A 19 -1.92 -7.72 2.71
CA VAL A 19 -1.87 -8.43 3.99
C VAL A 19 -2.67 -9.72 3.90
N VAL A 20 -3.87 -9.70 3.34
CA VAL A 20 -4.71 -10.91 3.20
C VAL A 20 -4.10 -11.94 2.24
N LEU A 21 -3.46 -11.51 1.15
CA LEU A 21 -2.89 -12.40 0.14
C LEU A 21 -1.47 -12.88 0.48
N LEU A 22 -0.60 -12.01 0.99
CA LEU A 22 0.79 -12.36 1.33
C LEU A 22 0.89 -13.11 2.65
N THR A 23 0.04 -12.87 3.64
CA THR A 23 0.08 -13.62 4.92
C THR A 23 0.08 -15.15 4.73
N PRO A 24 -0.87 -15.75 3.97
CA PRO A 24 -0.86 -17.20 3.74
C PRO A 24 0.31 -17.66 2.88
N VAL A 25 0.75 -16.90 1.88
CA VAL A 25 1.90 -17.22 1.02
C VAL A 25 3.19 -17.23 1.83
N VAL A 26 3.39 -16.26 2.70
CA VAL A 26 4.56 -16.17 3.59
C VAL A 26 4.55 -17.27 4.63
N LEU A 27 3.39 -17.55 5.24
CA LEU A 27 3.25 -18.69 6.15
C LEU A 27 3.50 -20.03 5.45
N ALA A 28 3.06 -20.19 4.20
CA ALA A 28 3.32 -21.39 3.40
C ALA A 28 4.80 -21.53 3.01
N THR A 29 5.45 -20.42 2.64
CA THR A 29 6.87 -20.37 2.27
C THR A 29 7.78 -20.61 3.49
N ALA A 30 7.42 -20.04 4.64
CA ALA A 30 8.11 -20.29 5.91
C ALA A 30 7.99 -21.76 6.36
N ARG A 31 6.82 -22.38 6.13
CA ARG A 31 6.60 -23.80 6.38
C ARG A 31 7.40 -24.70 5.44
N THR A 32 7.54 -24.34 4.16
CA THR A 32 8.34 -25.12 3.19
C THR A 32 9.84 -24.99 3.42
N LEU A 33 10.31 -23.84 3.90
CA LEU A 33 11.72 -23.60 4.21
C LEU A 33 12.15 -24.08 5.60
N ALA A 34 11.21 -24.51 6.46
CA ALA A 34 11.46 -24.99 7.82
C ALA A 34 12.28 -24.00 8.70
N VAL A 35 12.11 -22.70 8.46
CA VAL A 35 12.70 -21.62 9.25
C VAL A 35 11.62 -21.13 10.24
N PRO A 36 11.97 -20.70 11.48
CA PRO A 36 10.99 -20.13 12.40
C PRO A 36 10.14 -19.05 11.71
N ALA A 37 8.81 -19.23 11.76
CA ALA A 37 7.85 -18.45 10.96
C ALA A 37 7.69 -16.98 11.43
N ARG A 38 8.12 -16.65 12.65
CA ARG A 38 7.92 -15.34 13.29
C ARG A 38 8.72 -14.20 12.60
N PRO A 39 10.03 -14.35 12.33
CA PRO A 39 10.83 -13.40 11.56
C PRO A 39 10.27 -13.01 10.19
N HIS A 40 9.88 -14.01 9.40
CA HIS A 40 9.53 -13.81 7.99
C HIS A 40 8.12 -13.23 7.80
N ALA A 41 7.17 -13.63 8.64
CA ALA A 41 5.85 -13.01 8.68
C ALA A 41 5.94 -11.53 9.09
N TYR A 42 6.77 -11.21 10.09
CA TYR A 42 6.98 -9.84 10.53
C TYR A 42 7.67 -8.99 9.45
N ALA A 43 8.76 -9.49 8.86
CA ALA A 43 9.47 -8.81 7.78
C ALA A 43 8.57 -8.53 6.58
N THR A 44 7.67 -9.45 6.23
CA THR A 44 6.80 -9.28 5.06
C THR A 44 5.62 -8.35 5.35
N ALA A 45 5.04 -8.41 6.55
CA ALA A 45 3.98 -7.49 6.95
C ALA A 45 4.51 -6.04 7.06
N HIS A 46 5.72 -5.88 7.60
CA HIS A 46 6.35 -4.57 7.73
C HIS A 46 6.79 -4.04 6.35
N LEU A 47 7.33 -4.90 5.47
CA LEU A 47 7.62 -4.54 4.08
C LEU A 47 6.37 -4.17 3.30
N ALA A 48 5.27 -4.86 3.56
CA ALA A 48 4.01 -4.57 2.89
C ALA A 48 3.49 -3.18 3.27
N ASN A 49 3.56 -2.86 4.56
CA ASN A 49 3.23 -1.54 5.07
C ASN A 49 4.14 -0.46 4.46
N SER A 50 5.45 -0.64 4.51
CA SER A 50 6.43 0.30 3.93
C SER A 50 6.26 0.46 2.42
N ALA A 51 5.99 -0.63 1.69
CA ALA A 51 5.79 -0.58 0.25
C ALA A 51 4.51 0.16 -0.15
N SER A 52 3.46 0.10 0.68
CA SER A 52 2.19 0.80 0.43
C SER A 52 2.30 2.33 0.49
N LEU A 53 3.40 2.88 1.02
CA LEU A 53 3.64 4.33 1.11
C LEU A 53 3.76 5.03 -0.26
N LEU A 54 4.18 4.32 -1.30
CA LEU A 54 4.57 4.94 -2.57
C LEU A 54 3.38 5.53 -3.35
N LEU A 55 2.25 4.82 -3.41
CA LEU A 55 1.12 5.19 -4.25
C LEU A 55 -0.10 5.60 -3.42
N PRO A 56 -0.87 6.61 -3.86
CA PRO A 56 -2.13 7.01 -3.22
C PRO A 56 -3.13 5.87 -3.06
N VAL A 57 -3.18 4.98 -4.06
CA VAL A 57 -4.17 3.89 -4.14
C VAL A 57 -3.82 2.69 -3.28
N SER A 58 -2.59 2.63 -2.75
CA SER A 58 -2.09 1.46 -2.03
C SER A 58 -2.44 1.49 -0.54
N ASN A 59 -2.90 2.63 -0.01
CA ASN A 59 -3.30 2.77 1.39
C ASN A 59 -4.37 3.86 1.55
N LEU A 60 -5.36 3.62 2.41
CA LEU A 60 -6.42 4.60 2.70
C LEU A 60 -5.85 5.93 3.21
N THR A 61 -4.86 5.90 4.11
CA THR A 61 -4.22 7.11 4.65
C THR A 61 -3.55 7.92 3.55
N ASN A 62 -2.91 7.26 2.58
CA ASN A 62 -2.32 7.93 1.42
C ASN A 62 -3.39 8.52 0.50
N LEU A 63 -4.52 7.84 0.34
CA LEU A 63 -5.66 8.35 -0.43
C LEU A 63 -6.26 9.60 0.22
N LEU A 64 -6.41 9.60 1.55
CA LEU A 64 -6.87 10.77 2.30
C LEU A 64 -5.87 11.93 2.21
N ALA A 65 -4.58 11.65 2.37
CA ALA A 65 -3.52 12.65 2.22
C ALA A 65 -3.47 13.21 0.80
N PHE A 66 -3.62 12.37 -0.23
CA PHE A 66 -3.68 12.77 -1.63
C PHE A 66 -4.88 13.70 -1.91
N SER A 67 -6.06 13.33 -1.41
CA SER A 67 -7.28 14.14 -1.49
C SER A 67 -7.10 15.52 -0.83
N ALA A 68 -6.49 15.56 0.36
CA ALA A 68 -6.27 16.79 1.11
C ALA A 68 -5.16 17.67 0.50
N ALA A 69 -4.11 17.07 -0.08
CA ALA A 69 -2.97 17.79 -0.62
C ALA A 69 -3.26 18.46 -1.98
N GLY A 70 -4.31 18.04 -2.70
CA GLY A 70 -4.66 18.59 -4.02
C GLY A 70 -3.58 18.37 -5.08
N LEU A 71 -2.67 17.42 -4.87
CA LEU A 71 -1.57 17.13 -5.77
C LEU A 71 -2.02 16.28 -6.95
N SER A 72 -1.26 16.33 -8.05
CA SER A 72 -1.41 15.35 -9.12
C SER A 72 -0.86 13.99 -8.69
N PHE A 73 -1.40 12.90 -9.24
CA PHE A 73 -0.99 11.53 -8.88
C PHE A 73 0.53 11.33 -9.01
N LEU A 74 1.11 11.83 -10.11
CA LEU A 74 2.54 11.71 -10.37
C LEU A 74 3.37 12.55 -9.42
N HIS A 75 2.90 13.75 -9.04
CA HIS A 75 3.59 14.61 -8.09
C HIS A 75 3.57 14.00 -6.68
N PHE A 76 2.43 13.46 -6.25
CA PHE A 76 2.34 12.74 -4.98
C PHE A 76 3.31 11.55 -4.94
N ALA A 77 3.30 10.70 -5.98
CA ALA A 77 4.19 9.55 -6.07
C ALA A 77 5.67 9.95 -6.09
N ALA A 78 6.02 11.05 -6.76
CA ALA A 78 7.37 11.59 -6.78
C ALA A 78 7.81 12.08 -5.40
N VAL A 79 6.96 12.83 -4.68
CA VAL A 79 7.26 13.31 -3.32
C VAL A 79 7.37 12.15 -2.34
N MET A 80 6.47 11.17 -2.41
CA MET A 80 6.48 9.99 -1.54
C MET A 80 7.60 8.99 -1.86
N SER A 81 8.23 9.09 -3.03
CA SER A 81 9.35 8.19 -3.40
C SER A 81 10.53 8.30 -2.44
N LEU A 82 10.82 9.50 -1.92
CA LEU A 82 11.96 9.72 -1.03
C LEU A 82 11.71 9.12 0.38
N PRO A 83 10.57 9.39 1.07
CA PRO A 83 10.18 8.67 2.28
C PRO A 83 10.11 7.16 2.08
N TRP A 84 9.61 6.70 0.93
CA TRP A 84 9.48 5.28 0.60
C TRP A 84 10.84 4.57 0.51
N VAL A 85 11.80 5.16 -0.21
CA VAL A 85 13.18 4.63 -0.28
C VAL A 85 13.81 4.62 1.11
N ALA A 86 13.64 5.68 1.90
CA ALA A 86 14.17 5.75 3.25
C ALA A 86 13.60 4.64 4.15
N ALA A 87 12.28 4.42 4.12
CA ALA A 87 11.61 3.37 4.87
C ALA A 87 12.13 1.97 4.47
N ILE A 88 12.22 1.68 3.17
CA ILE A 88 12.74 0.40 2.67
C ILE A 88 14.20 0.18 3.09
N VAL A 89 15.04 1.22 3.04
CA VAL A 89 16.45 1.12 3.43
C VAL A 89 16.58 0.86 4.94
N VAL A 90 15.87 1.61 5.77
CA VAL A 90 15.87 1.43 7.23
C VAL A 90 15.40 0.02 7.59
N GLU A 91 14.31 -0.42 6.97
CA GLU A 91 13.76 -1.75 7.19
C GLU A 91 14.72 -2.86 6.73
N PHE A 92 15.32 -2.70 5.55
CA PHE A 92 16.33 -3.64 5.05
C PHE A 92 17.54 -3.73 6.00
N VAL A 93 18.04 -2.60 6.49
CA VAL A 93 19.16 -2.54 7.43
C VAL A 93 18.80 -3.18 8.77
N LEU A 94 17.63 -2.85 9.33
CA LEU A 94 17.13 -3.44 10.59
C LEU A 94 16.96 -4.95 10.48
N LEU A 95 16.31 -5.43 9.41
CA LEU A 95 16.13 -6.86 9.16
C LEU A 95 17.48 -7.56 8.98
N ARG A 96 18.41 -6.96 8.22
CA ARG A 96 19.74 -7.51 8.02
C ARG A 96 20.56 -7.54 9.32
N TRP A 97 20.37 -6.57 10.21
CA TRP A 97 21.04 -6.51 11.50
C TRP A 97 20.47 -7.54 12.50
N LEU A 98 19.15 -7.56 12.65
CA LEU A 98 18.41 -8.46 13.56
C LEU A 98 18.52 -9.93 13.16
N PHE A 99 18.45 -10.25 11.86
CA PHE A 99 18.49 -11.62 11.34
C PHE A 99 19.84 -12.02 10.74
N SER A 100 20.89 -11.22 10.95
CA SER A 100 22.26 -11.51 10.48
C SER A 100 22.75 -12.91 10.87
N LYS A 101 22.30 -13.47 12.00
CA LYS A 101 22.68 -14.80 12.50
C LYS A 101 21.85 -15.95 11.91
N ASP A 102 20.61 -15.69 11.51
CA ASP A 102 19.68 -16.70 10.96
C ASP A 102 19.79 -16.81 9.42
N LEU A 103 20.33 -15.79 8.74
CA LEU A 103 20.51 -15.75 7.28
C LEU A 103 21.65 -16.65 6.77
N THR A 104 22.40 -17.30 7.66
CA THR A 104 23.49 -18.23 7.32
C THR A 104 23.02 -19.65 7.01
N VAL A 105 21.72 -19.94 7.15
CA VAL A 105 21.17 -21.27 6.86
C VAL A 105 20.89 -21.38 5.37
N ALA A 106 21.75 -22.11 4.65
CA ALA A 106 21.50 -22.49 3.27
C ALA A 106 20.18 -23.30 3.16
N PRO A 107 19.33 -23.05 2.15
CA PRO A 107 18.10 -23.81 1.95
C PRO A 107 18.43 -25.31 1.83
N ARG A 108 17.86 -26.13 2.72
CA ARG A 108 18.17 -27.58 2.78
C ARG A 108 17.47 -28.40 1.69
N ARG A 109 16.60 -27.75 0.89
CA ARG A 109 15.96 -28.32 -0.29
C ARG A 109 15.78 -27.23 -1.36
N PRO A 110 16.05 -27.52 -2.65
CA PRO A 110 15.42 -26.75 -3.70
C PRO A 110 13.91 -26.90 -3.50
N ALA A 111 13.21 -25.78 -3.28
CA ALA A 111 11.77 -25.80 -3.32
C ALA A 111 11.39 -26.20 -4.75
N ASP A 112 10.63 -27.27 -4.90
CA ASP A 112 9.92 -27.54 -6.14
C ASP A 112 8.94 -26.37 -6.33
N ALA A 113 9.38 -25.36 -7.08
CA ALA A 113 8.57 -24.21 -7.39
C ALA A 113 7.49 -24.70 -8.36
N GLU A 114 6.26 -24.90 -7.87
CA GLU A 114 5.13 -25.01 -8.77
C GLU A 114 5.14 -23.77 -9.70
N PRO A 115 4.96 -23.94 -11.01
CA PRO A 115 4.87 -22.82 -11.92
C PRO A 115 3.69 -21.94 -11.50
N LEU A 116 3.98 -20.80 -10.88
CA LEU A 116 2.96 -19.79 -10.63
C LEU A 116 2.53 -19.26 -12.00
N GLU A 117 1.30 -19.59 -12.42
CA GLU A 117 0.70 -18.97 -13.59
C GLU A 117 0.52 -17.48 -13.32
N VAL A 118 1.47 -16.69 -13.83
CA VAL A 118 1.44 -15.24 -13.69
C VAL A 118 0.22 -14.71 -14.46
N PRO A 119 -0.72 -13.98 -13.82
CA PRO A 119 -1.91 -13.48 -14.49
C PRO A 119 -1.55 -12.26 -15.36
N VAL A 120 -0.87 -12.51 -16.49
CA VAL A 120 -0.30 -11.48 -17.38
C VAL A 120 -1.33 -10.43 -17.77
N PHE A 121 -2.57 -10.84 -18.06
CA PHE A 121 -3.62 -9.89 -18.37
C PHE A 121 -3.95 -8.95 -17.22
N ALA A 122 -4.06 -9.46 -16.00
CA ALA A 122 -4.35 -8.62 -14.85
C ALA A 122 -3.22 -7.62 -14.62
N LEU A 123 -1.97 -8.05 -14.76
CA LEU A 123 -0.78 -7.19 -14.69
C LEU A 123 -0.79 -6.11 -15.77
N VAL A 124 -1.14 -6.46 -17.02
CA VAL A 124 -1.26 -5.48 -18.12
C VAL A 124 -2.35 -4.45 -17.82
N VAL A 125 -3.53 -4.88 -17.39
CA VAL A 125 -4.63 -3.95 -17.08
C VAL A 125 -4.28 -3.06 -15.89
N VAL A 126 -3.66 -3.60 -14.84
CA VAL A 126 -3.17 -2.81 -13.70
C VAL A 126 -2.11 -1.80 -14.16
N GLY A 127 -1.14 -2.23 -14.97
CA GLY A 127 -0.13 -1.33 -15.54
C GLY A 127 -0.76 -0.19 -16.37
N LEU A 128 -1.72 -0.50 -17.23
CA LEU A 128 -2.47 0.49 -18.00
C LEU A 128 -3.30 1.41 -17.11
N THR A 129 -3.85 0.90 -16.01
CA THR A 129 -4.60 1.70 -15.03
C THR A 129 -3.69 2.71 -14.32
N LEU A 130 -2.47 2.30 -13.95
CA LEU A 130 -1.46 3.19 -13.37
C LEU A 130 -1.03 4.29 -14.36
N VAL A 131 -0.82 3.94 -15.62
CA VAL A 131 -0.59 4.92 -16.70
C VAL A 131 -1.80 5.85 -16.84
N GLY A 132 -3.02 5.29 -16.76
CA GLY A 132 -4.27 6.05 -16.76
C GLY A 132 -4.36 7.05 -15.60
N PHE A 133 -3.88 6.71 -14.39
CA PHE A 133 -3.82 7.66 -13.28
C PHE A 133 -2.91 8.84 -13.57
N ALA A 134 -1.72 8.58 -14.14
CA ALA A 134 -0.83 9.66 -14.55
C ALA A 134 -1.47 10.55 -15.62
N LEU A 135 -2.07 9.95 -16.65
CA LEU A 135 -2.70 10.68 -17.76
C LEU A 135 -3.91 11.50 -17.32
N THR A 136 -4.86 10.89 -16.60
CA THR A 136 -6.05 11.59 -16.09
C THR A 136 -5.65 12.76 -15.21
N SER A 137 -4.66 12.56 -14.34
CA SER A 137 -4.19 13.62 -13.44
C SER A 137 -3.48 14.76 -14.18
N VAL A 138 -2.71 14.48 -15.24
CA VAL A 138 -2.10 15.53 -16.09
C VAL A 138 -3.17 16.30 -16.87
N LEU A 139 -4.25 15.63 -17.26
CA LEU A 139 -5.38 16.24 -17.97
C LEU A 139 -6.37 16.95 -17.04
N GLY A 140 -6.13 16.98 -15.72
CA GLY A 140 -7.01 17.62 -14.74
C GLY A 140 -8.28 16.81 -14.40
N PHE A 141 -8.38 15.57 -14.87
CA PHE A 141 -9.46 14.66 -14.51
C PHE A 141 -9.13 13.88 -13.24
N SER A 142 -10.18 13.46 -12.52
CA SER A 142 -10.01 12.57 -11.36
C SER A 142 -9.41 11.22 -11.78
N PRO A 143 -8.35 10.73 -11.09
CA PRO A 143 -7.80 9.39 -11.28
C PRO A 143 -8.83 8.27 -11.11
N ALA A 144 -9.96 8.54 -10.42
CA ALA A 144 -11.05 7.58 -10.23
C ALA A 144 -11.61 7.04 -11.55
N TRP A 145 -11.57 7.81 -12.65
CA TRP A 145 -12.03 7.34 -13.96
C TRP A 145 -11.16 6.23 -14.54
N ALA A 146 -9.84 6.34 -14.38
CA ALA A 146 -8.93 5.27 -14.79
C ALA A 146 -9.11 4.02 -13.92
N ALA A 147 -9.31 4.19 -12.60
CA ALA A 147 -9.60 3.08 -11.69
C ALA A 147 -10.90 2.36 -12.09
N LEU A 148 -11.95 3.11 -12.39
CA LEU A 148 -13.24 2.57 -12.82
C LEU A 148 -13.09 1.77 -14.12
N ALA A 149 -12.39 2.32 -15.12
CA ALA A 149 -12.14 1.63 -16.38
C ALA A 149 -11.37 0.31 -16.16
N GLY A 150 -10.28 0.33 -15.38
CA GLY A 150 -9.51 -0.87 -15.04
C GLY A 150 -10.35 -1.93 -14.31
N ALA A 151 -11.14 -1.52 -13.32
CA ALA A 151 -12.03 -2.40 -12.57
C ALA A 151 -13.12 -3.02 -13.46
N LEU A 152 -13.73 -2.24 -14.36
CA LEU A 152 -14.73 -2.74 -15.30
C LEU A 152 -14.13 -3.74 -16.29
N ILE A 153 -12.93 -3.49 -16.83
CA ILE A 153 -12.25 -4.40 -17.75
C ILE A 153 -11.94 -5.73 -17.04
N LEU A 154 -11.39 -5.68 -15.83
CA LEU A 154 -11.09 -6.88 -15.03
C LEU A 154 -12.36 -7.65 -14.66
N GLY A 155 -13.38 -6.94 -14.17
CA GLY A 155 -14.66 -7.52 -13.77
C GLY A 155 -15.40 -8.16 -14.93
N ALA A 156 -15.52 -7.46 -16.07
CA ALA A 156 -16.19 -7.97 -17.26
C ALA A 156 -15.51 -9.24 -17.78
N ARG A 157 -14.17 -9.27 -17.85
CA ARG A 157 -13.44 -10.48 -18.25
C ARG A 157 -13.62 -11.61 -17.25
N ALA A 158 -13.56 -11.33 -15.95
CA ALA A 158 -13.71 -12.34 -14.90
C ALA A 158 -15.11 -12.99 -14.94
N LEU A 159 -16.15 -12.20 -15.23
CA LEU A 159 -17.51 -12.69 -15.46
C LEU A 159 -17.60 -13.49 -16.77
N ALA A 160 -17.08 -12.96 -17.88
CA ALA A 160 -17.11 -13.62 -19.19
C ALA A 160 -16.39 -14.98 -19.18
N THR A 161 -15.29 -15.08 -18.45
CA THR A 161 -14.50 -16.32 -18.27
C THR A 161 -15.03 -17.21 -17.15
N ARG A 162 -16.15 -16.86 -16.50
CA ARG A 162 -16.76 -17.56 -15.36
C ARG A 162 -15.82 -17.81 -14.18
N ARG A 163 -14.75 -17.01 -14.06
CA ARG A 163 -13.81 -17.04 -12.93
C ARG A 163 -14.38 -16.33 -11.69
N THR A 164 -15.44 -15.53 -11.85
CA THR A 164 -16.08 -14.78 -10.76
C THR A 164 -17.58 -14.62 -11.03
N THR A 165 -18.36 -14.35 -9.98
CA THR A 165 -19.81 -14.07 -10.04
C THR A 165 -20.10 -12.62 -9.64
N VAL A 166 -21.25 -12.08 -10.07
CA VAL A 166 -21.70 -10.74 -9.67
C VAL A 166 -21.71 -10.59 -8.15
N THR A 167 -22.14 -11.62 -7.43
CA THR A 167 -22.12 -11.64 -5.95
C THR A 167 -20.73 -11.47 -5.37
N LYS A 168 -19.71 -12.16 -5.92
CA LYS A 168 -18.33 -12.01 -5.47
C LYS A 168 -17.76 -10.62 -5.78
N VAL A 169 -18.14 -10.02 -6.91
CA VAL A 169 -17.78 -8.63 -7.22
C VAL A 169 -18.43 -7.66 -6.23
N ALA A 170 -19.71 -7.86 -5.91
CA ALA A 170 -20.41 -7.03 -4.93
C ALA A 170 -19.80 -7.16 -3.52
N THR A 171 -19.40 -8.36 -3.10
CA THR A 171 -18.67 -8.57 -1.85
C THR A 171 -17.29 -7.90 -1.89
N ALA A 172 -16.59 -7.95 -3.03
CA ALA A 172 -15.27 -7.34 -3.18
C ALA A 172 -15.29 -5.80 -3.19
N LEU A 173 -16.44 -5.17 -3.48
CA LEU A 173 -16.60 -3.72 -3.35
C LEU A 173 -16.58 -3.25 -1.90
N ASP A 174 -16.89 -4.14 -0.95
CA ASP A 174 -16.99 -3.86 0.49
C ASP A 174 -17.74 -2.54 0.77
N ILE A 175 -19.04 -2.54 0.47
CA ILE A 175 -19.90 -1.35 0.65
C ILE A 175 -19.82 -0.76 2.07
N PRO A 176 -19.79 -1.57 3.15
CA PRO A 176 -19.56 -1.04 4.50
C PRO A 176 -18.26 -0.26 4.62
N PHE A 177 -17.17 -0.74 4.03
CA PHE A 177 -15.90 -0.01 4.02
C PHE A 177 -15.99 1.31 3.24
N LEU A 178 -16.64 1.33 2.08
CA LEU A 178 -16.86 2.58 1.32
C LEU A 178 -17.68 3.59 2.12
N ALA A 179 -18.74 3.13 2.79
CA ALA A 179 -19.55 3.97 3.67
C ALA A 179 -18.75 4.48 4.86
N PHE A 180 -17.90 3.64 5.47
CA PHE A 180 -17.00 4.03 6.55
C PHE A 180 -16.02 5.12 6.10
N VAL A 181 -15.37 4.97 4.95
CA VAL A 181 -14.44 5.98 4.41
C VAL A 181 -15.15 7.31 4.15
N LEU A 182 -16.36 7.28 3.60
CA LEU A 182 -17.18 8.47 3.40
C LEU A 182 -17.50 9.16 4.74
N CYS A 183 -18.02 8.40 5.71
CA CYS A 183 -18.33 8.89 7.05
C CYS A 183 -17.09 9.46 7.75
N LEU A 184 -15.95 8.79 7.64
CA LEU A 184 -14.68 9.24 8.19
C LEU A 184 -14.28 10.59 7.59
N GLY A 185 -14.37 10.75 6.26
CA GLY A 185 -14.12 12.03 5.60
C GLY A 185 -15.01 13.16 6.13
N VAL A 186 -16.32 12.90 6.28
CA VAL A 186 -17.27 13.86 6.84
C VAL A 186 -16.93 14.23 8.29
N VAL A 187 -16.61 13.24 9.12
CA VAL A 187 -16.24 13.44 10.53
C VAL A 187 -14.95 14.26 10.63
N VAL A 188 -13.93 13.93 9.83
CA VAL A 188 -12.66 14.68 9.80
C VAL A 188 -12.91 16.14 9.44
N VAL A 189 -13.68 16.42 8.39
CA VAL A 189 -14.02 17.80 7.99
C VAL A 189 -14.79 18.52 9.11
N ALA A 190 -15.76 17.87 9.73
CA ALA A 190 -16.55 18.45 10.82
C ALA A 190 -15.69 18.79 12.05
N VAL A 191 -14.80 17.89 12.44
CA VAL A 191 -13.91 18.06 13.59
C VAL A 191 -12.86 19.14 13.33
N MET A 192 -12.26 19.16 12.13
CA MET A 192 -11.30 20.19 11.73
C MET A 192 -11.91 21.59 11.77
N ASN A 193 -13.15 21.74 11.27
CA ASN A 193 -13.87 23.01 11.24
C ASN A 193 -14.40 23.44 12.63
N ASN A 194 -14.62 22.51 13.56
CA ASN A 194 -15.15 22.78 14.91
C ASN A 194 -14.06 22.98 15.98
N GLY A 195 -12.87 23.43 15.59
CA GLY A 195 -11.84 23.90 16.53
C GLY A 195 -10.67 22.94 16.76
N LEU A 196 -10.68 21.72 16.19
CA LEU A 196 -9.49 20.87 16.25
C LEU A 196 -8.33 21.50 15.46
N GLY A 197 -8.60 22.12 14.30
CA GLY A 197 -7.59 22.82 13.53
C GLY A 197 -6.88 23.92 14.32
N SER A 198 -7.63 24.71 15.10
CA SER A 198 -7.07 25.78 15.93
C SER A 198 -6.40 25.26 17.22
N ALA A 199 -6.81 24.10 17.73
CA ALA A 199 -6.09 23.42 18.80
C ALA A 199 -4.74 22.87 18.31
N MET A 200 -4.69 22.25 17.13
CA MET A 200 -3.47 21.71 16.54
C MET A 200 -2.43 22.80 16.27
N HIS A 201 -2.84 23.95 15.74
CA HIS A 201 -1.94 25.08 15.48
C HIS A 201 -1.30 25.66 16.75
N ARG A 202 -1.89 25.44 17.94
CA ARG A 202 -1.32 25.87 19.22
C ARG A 202 -0.30 24.90 19.80
N VAL A 203 -0.33 23.63 19.36
CA VAL A 203 0.51 22.56 19.91
C VAL A 203 1.63 22.19 18.95
N LEU A 204 1.38 22.24 17.64
CA LEU A 204 2.35 21.90 16.62
C LEU A 204 3.32 23.06 16.36
N PRO A 205 4.61 22.78 16.15
CA PRO A 205 5.57 23.79 15.71
C PRO A 205 5.15 24.41 14.37
N ASP A 206 5.21 25.73 14.27
CA ASP A 206 4.98 26.43 13.01
C ASP A 206 6.23 26.40 12.12
N GLY A 207 6.03 26.08 10.84
CA GLY A 207 7.07 26.14 9.81
C GLY A 207 7.21 24.87 8.97
N ASP A 208 7.89 25.02 7.85
CA ASP A 208 8.21 23.97 6.86
C ASP A 208 9.67 23.48 6.97
N GLY A 209 10.45 24.03 7.90
CA GLY A 209 11.84 23.63 8.15
C GLY A 209 11.97 22.24 8.76
N LEU A 210 13.12 21.59 8.53
CA LEU A 210 13.42 20.23 8.99
C LEU A 210 13.16 20.03 10.50
N LEU A 211 13.51 21.01 11.34
CA LEU A 211 13.28 20.95 12.78
C LEU A 211 11.79 21.00 13.15
N ALA A 212 10.99 21.80 12.45
CA ALA A 212 9.54 21.86 12.65
C ALA A 212 8.90 20.52 12.23
N LEU A 213 9.30 19.97 11.07
CA LEU A 213 8.85 18.66 10.60
C LEU A 213 9.24 17.52 11.55
N LEU A 214 10.46 17.53 12.10
CA LEU A 214 10.89 16.57 13.12
C LEU A 214 10.09 16.71 14.43
N GLY A 215 9.76 17.94 14.83
CA GLY A 215 8.89 18.20 15.98
C GLY A 215 7.47 17.66 15.78
N ILE A 216 6.88 17.89 14.60
CA ILE A 216 5.58 17.32 14.21
C ILE A 216 5.64 15.80 14.23
N ALA A 217 6.68 15.20 13.65
CA ALA A 217 6.87 13.75 13.63
C ALA A 217 7.01 13.14 15.04
N ALA A 218 7.73 13.81 15.94
CA ALA A 218 7.88 13.37 17.33
C ALA A 218 6.56 13.41 18.10
N VAL A 219 5.77 14.48 17.93
CA VAL A 219 4.43 14.59 18.53
C VAL A 219 3.50 13.52 17.96
N ALA A 220 3.51 13.29 16.65
CA ALA A 220 2.72 12.24 16.01
C ALA A 220 3.10 10.84 16.53
N ALA A 221 4.39 10.55 16.67
CA ALA A 221 4.90 9.27 17.18
C ALA A 221 4.55 9.03 18.67
N LEU A 222 4.38 10.08 19.47
CA LEU A 222 3.93 9.96 20.86
C LEU A 222 2.43 9.72 21.00
N LEU A 223 1.64 10.12 20.00
CA LEU A 223 0.18 10.02 19.98
C LEU A 223 -0.34 8.78 19.25
N SER A 224 0.49 8.10 18.46
CA SER A 224 0.20 6.86 17.73
C SER A 224 0.43 5.61 18.57
#